data_AF-A0A7S1DPR8-F1
#
_entry.id   AF-A0A7S1DPR8-F1
#
_cell.length_a   1.000
_cell.length_b   1.000
_cell.length_c   1.000
_cell.angle_alpha   90.00
_cell.angle_beta   90.00
_cell.angle_gamma   90.00
#
_symmetry.space_group_name_H-M   'P 1'
#
loop_
_entity.id
_entity.type
_entity.pdbx_description
1 polymer ?
#
loop_
_entity_poly.entity_id
_entity_poly.type
_entity_poly.pdbx_seq_one_letter_code
_entity_poly.pdbx_strand_id
1 'polypeptide(L)'
;IEGPTNGKFKPQELDITYPRAWGREGVEAQLASLCASAVDAIKTGHNILIITDCHVSQDRIAIPALLALSAVHHHLVREGLRTTAGLVVETGTAREVHHFAVLAGYGAEAVHPYLALETLEAMQDELPAKL
;
A
#
# COMPACT_ATOMS: atom_id res chain seq x y z
N ILE A 1 10.51 -11.12 -6.28
CA ILE A 1 9.74 -12.15 -7.04
C ILE A 1 10.11 -12.26 -8.52
N GLU A 2 10.90 -11.34 -9.09
CA GLU A 2 11.17 -11.32 -10.53
C GLU A 2 11.98 -12.52 -11.04
N GLY A 3 13.05 -12.90 -10.33
CA GLY A 3 13.92 -14.03 -10.70
C GLY A 3 13.15 -15.36 -10.80
N PRO A 4 12.45 -15.79 -9.75
CA PRO A 4 11.66 -17.03 -9.78
C PRO A 4 10.53 -17.04 -10.82
N THR A 5 10.03 -15.87 -11.22
CA THR A 5 8.89 -15.73 -12.15
C THR A 5 9.31 -15.41 -13.58
N ASN A 6 10.61 -15.43 -13.87
CA ASN A 6 11.17 -15.07 -15.17
C ASN A 6 10.70 -13.69 -15.65
N GLY A 7 10.63 -12.71 -14.74
CA GLY A 7 10.24 -11.33 -15.03
C GLY A 7 8.76 -11.12 -15.36
N LYS A 8 7.89 -12.13 -15.13
CA LYS A 8 6.44 -12.01 -15.37
C LYS A 8 5.74 -11.09 -14.37
N PHE A 9 6.24 -11.01 -13.15
CA PHE A 9 5.71 -10.13 -12.10
C PHE A 9 6.79 -9.16 -11.68
N LYS A 10 6.56 -7.88 -11.93
CA LYS A 10 7.49 -6.77 -11.66
C LYS A 10 6.85 -5.83 -10.64
N PRO A 11 7.18 -5.99 -9.35
CA PRO A 11 6.63 -5.15 -8.31
C PRO A 11 7.31 -3.78 -8.28
N GLN A 12 6.53 -2.74 -8.04
CA GLN A 12 7.03 -1.41 -7.70
C GLN A 12 6.40 -0.96 -6.39
N GLU A 13 7.24 -0.48 -5.47
CA GLU A 13 6.76 0.14 -4.23
C GLU A 13 6.31 1.58 -4.47
N LEU A 14 5.18 1.92 -3.88
CA LEU A 14 4.60 3.24 -3.80
C LEU A 14 4.52 3.61 -2.31
N ASP A 15 5.53 4.34 -1.86
CA ASP A 15 5.65 4.82 -0.48
C ASP A 15 4.57 5.87 -0.18
N ILE A 16 3.66 5.56 0.74
CA ILE A 16 2.56 6.47 1.12
C ILE A 16 2.93 7.45 2.23
N THR A 17 4.20 7.47 2.62
CA THR A 17 4.69 8.40 3.63
C THR A 17 5.28 9.65 3.01
N TYR A 18 5.18 10.78 3.72
CA TYR A 18 5.77 12.06 3.29
C TYR A 18 6.53 12.73 4.44
N PRO A 19 7.50 13.63 4.15
CA PRO A 19 8.25 14.32 5.18
C PRO A 19 7.33 15.13 6.10
N ARG A 20 7.51 14.98 7.42
CA ARG A 20 6.80 15.76 8.45
C ARG A 20 6.90 17.27 8.23
N ALA A 21 8.03 17.72 7.69
CA ALA A 21 8.29 19.12 7.37
C ALA A 21 7.30 19.73 6.36
N TRP A 22 6.59 18.91 5.56
CA TRP A 22 5.60 19.37 4.59
C TRP A 22 4.28 19.82 5.22
N GLY A 23 4.06 19.56 6.51
CA GLY A 23 2.87 20.04 7.20
C GLY A 23 1.57 19.49 6.62
N ARG A 24 0.53 20.33 6.56
CA ARG A 24 -0.83 19.91 6.18
C ARG A 24 -0.96 19.70 4.67
N GLU A 25 -0.19 20.44 3.91
CA GLU A 25 -0.10 20.41 2.46
C GLU A 25 0.55 19.10 1.97
N GLY A 26 1.29 18.41 2.84
CA GLY A 26 2.00 17.19 2.51
C GLY A 26 1.10 16.05 2.03
N VAL A 27 -0.12 15.93 2.55
CA VAL A 27 -1.06 14.88 2.13
C VAL A 27 -1.48 15.07 0.67
N GLU A 28 -1.87 16.28 0.28
CA GLU A 28 -2.31 16.56 -1.10
C GLU A 28 -1.15 16.39 -2.09
N ALA A 29 0.02 16.92 -1.75
CA ALA A 29 1.23 16.80 -2.57
C ALA A 29 1.64 15.33 -2.76
N GLN A 30 1.64 14.54 -1.68
CA GLN A 30 2.02 13.14 -1.74
C GLN A 30 0.96 12.29 -2.48
N LEU A 31 -0.34 12.56 -2.33
CA LEU A 31 -1.37 11.88 -3.13
C LEU A 31 -1.21 12.16 -4.64
N ALA A 32 -0.92 13.40 -5.02
CA ALA A 32 -0.64 13.73 -6.42
C ALA A 32 0.62 13.00 -6.93
N SER A 33 1.68 12.98 -6.12
CA SER A 33 2.92 12.26 -6.44
C SER A 33 2.70 10.75 -6.60
N LEU A 34 1.90 10.13 -5.72
CA LEU A 34 1.55 8.71 -5.78
C LEU A 34 0.79 8.35 -7.05
N CYS A 35 -0.20 9.16 -7.42
CA CYS A 35 -0.96 8.98 -8.66
C CYS A 35 -0.05 9.02 -9.89
N ALA A 36 0.84 10.02 -9.97
CA ALA A 36 1.80 10.13 -11.07
C ALA A 36 2.79 8.95 -11.09
N SER A 37 3.31 8.56 -9.94
CA SER A 37 4.25 7.44 -9.79
C SER A 37 3.61 6.11 -10.18
N ALA A 38 2.34 5.89 -9.85
CA ALA A 38 1.61 4.68 -10.25
C ALA A 38 1.47 4.58 -11.78
N VAL A 39 1.15 5.68 -12.45
CA VAL A 39 1.06 5.74 -13.92
C VAL A 39 2.43 5.47 -14.56
N ASP A 40 3.48 6.09 -14.03
CA ASP A 40 4.85 5.90 -14.54
C ASP A 40 5.34 4.46 -14.34
N ALA A 41 5.11 3.88 -13.17
CA ALA A 41 5.44 2.48 -12.87
C ALA A 41 4.78 1.52 -13.87
N ILE A 42 3.49 1.73 -14.17
CA ILE A 42 2.77 0.92 -15.17
C ILE A 42 3.37 1.11 -16.57
N LYS A 43 3.62 2.35 -16.98
CA LYS A 43 4.20 2.66 -18.30
C LYS A 43 5.62 2.11 -18.49
N THR A 44 6.37 1.97 -17.39
CA THR A 44 7.70 1.34 -17.36
C THR A 44 7.63 -0.19 -17.26
N GLY A 45 6.43 -0.77 -17.22
CA GLY A 45 6.19 -2.21 -17.32
C GLY A 45 6.02 -2.94 -15.99
N HIS A 46 5.84 -2.22 -14.89
CA HIS A 46 5.49 -2.81 -13.60
C HIS A 46 4.01 -3.19 -13.59
N ASN A 47 3.71 -4.40 -13.13
CA ASN A 47 2.36 -4.96 -13.14
C ASN A 47 1.87 -5.37 -11.74
N ILE A 48 2.64 -5.03 -10.71
CA ILE A 48 2.23 -5.09 -9.31
C ILE A 48 2.67 -3.78 -8.66
N LEU A 49 1.73 -3.03 -8.08
CA LEU A 49 2.02 -1.82 -7.32
C LEU A 49 1.76 -2.09 -5.85
N ILE A 50 2.79 -1.94 -5.02
CA ILE A 50 2.74 -2.17 -3.58
C ILE A 50 2.59 -0.81 -2.89
N ILE A 51 1.42 -0.53 -2.38
CA ILE A 51 1.10 0.68 -1.63
C ILE A 51 1.49 0.42 -0.16
N THR A 52 2.53 1.08 0.33
CA THR A 52 3.17 0.72 1.61
C THR A 52 3.38 1.91 2.55
N ASP A 53 3.08 1.72 3.85
CA ASP A 53 3.41 2.66 4.95
C ASP A 53 4.62 2.25 5.80
N CYS A 54 5.39 1.23 5.40
CA CYS A 54 6.56 0.73 6.12
C CYS A 54 7.65 1.78 6.39
N HIS A 55 7.67 2.88 5.64
CA HIS A 55 8.65 3.96 5.78
C HIS A 55 8.29 4.99 6.87
N VAL A 56 7.25 4.73 7.68
CA VAL A 56 6.85 5.62 8.77
C VAL A 56 7.99 5.79 9.77
N SER A 57 8.22 7.03 10.20
CA SER A 57 9.29 7.35 11.15
C SER A 57 8.99 8.66 11.88
N GLN A 58 9.88 9.10 12.77
CA GLN A 58 9.73 10.39 13.46
C GLN A 58 9.64 11.58 12.47
N ASP A 59 10.26 11.44 11.30
CA ASP A 59 10.32 12.48 10.27
C ASP A 59 9.41 12.19 9.06
N ARG A 60 8.72 11.04 9.03
CA ARG A 60 7.86 10.63 7.91
C ARG A 60 6.48 10.23 8.39
N ILE A 61 5.45 10.92 7.89
CA ILE A 61 4.04 10.70 8.24
C ILE A 61 3.39 9.84 7.16
N ALA A 62 2.70 8.77 7.55
CA ALA A 62 1.92 7.94 6.63
C ALA A 62 0.58 8.59 6.27
N ILE A 63 0.22 8.57 4.98
CA ILE A 63 -1.18 8.75 4.56
C ILE A 63 -1.96 7.50 4.98
N PRO A 64 -3.21 7.62 5.47
CA PRO A 64 -4.06 6.46 5.70
C PRO A 64 -4.12 5.55 4.46
N ALA A 65 -3.78 4.27 4.61
CA ALA A 65 -3.63 3.33 3.49
C ALA A 65 -4.88 3.27 2.59
N LEU A 66 -6.08 3.30 3.18
CA LEU A 66 -7.34 3.35 2.42
C LEU A 66 -7.43 4.59 1.52
N LEU A 67 -7.00 5.76 1.99
CA LEU A 67 -7.04 7.01 1.23
C LEU A 67 -6.04 6.95 0.06
N ALA A 68 -4.80 6.52 0.33
CA ALA A 68 -3.77 6.37 -0.69
C ALA A 68 -4.17 5.36 -1.78
N LEU A 69 -4.66 4.18 -1.37
CA LEU A 69 -5.20 3.16 -2.27
C LEU A 69 -6.32 3.72 -3.13
N SER A 70 -7.31 4.39 -2.52
CA SER A 70 -8.47 4.90 -3.23
C SER A 70 -8.08 5.96 -4.26
N ALA A 71 -7.14 6.84 -3.92
CA ALA A 71 -6.62 7.85 -4.84
C ALA A 71 -5.95 7.20 -6.06
N VAL A 72 -5.03 6.24 -5.83
CA VAL A 72 -4.35 5.50 -6.90
C VAL A 72 -5.35 4.71 -7.74
N HIS A 73 -6.25 3.95 -7.10
CA HIS A 73 -7.28 3.16 -7.76
C HIS A 73 -8.12 4.00 -8.71
N HIS A 74 -8.74 5.08 -8.20
CA HIS A 74 -9.60 5.94 -9.02
C HIS A 74 -8.82 6.71 -10.07
N HIS A 75 -7.58 7.12 -9.80
CA HIS A 75 -6.73 7.77 -10.80
C HIS A 75 -6.42 6.81 -11.95
N LEU A 76 -5.99 5.58 -11.66
CA LEU A 76 -5.73 4.56 -12.69
C LEU A 76 -6.99 4.19 -13.48
N VAL A 77 -8.19 4.22 -12.85
CA VAL A 77 -9.45 4.05 -13.57
C VAL A 77 -9.68 5.19 -14.58
N ARG A 78 -9.46 6.44 -14.16
CA ARG A 78 -9.61 7.63 -15.03
C ARG A 78 -8.61 7.63 -16.18
N GLU A 79 -7.39 7.15 -15.95
CA GLU A 79 -6.34 7.00 -16.96
C GLU A 79 -6.52 5.75 -17.85
N GLY A 80 -7.51 4.90 -17.57
CA GLY A 80 -7.73 3.65 -18.32
C GLY A 80 -6.66 2.58 -18.08
N LEU A 81 -5.88 2.70 -16.99
CA LEU A 81 -4.74 1.84 -16.66
C LEU A 81 -5.03 0.83 -15.55
N ARG A 82 -6.16 0.91 -14.84
CA ARG A 82 -6.41 0.08 -13.65
C ARG A 82 -6.31 -1.44 -13.89
N THR A 83 -6.64 -1.94 -15.07
CA THR A 83 -6.59 -3.38 -15.39
C THR A 83 -5.19 -3.89 -15.72
N THR A 84 -4.19 -3.01 -15.79
CA THR A 84 -2.83 -3.35 -16.26
C THR A 84 -1.88 -3.77 -15.14
N ALA A 85 -2.21 -3.44 -13.89
CA ALA A 85 -1.42 -3.80 -12.72
C ALA A 85 -2.32 -4.16 -11.52
N GLY A 86 -1.84 -5.09 -10.69
CA GLY A 86 -2.46 -5.43 -9.43
C GLY A 86 -2.07 -4.45 -8.33
N LEU A 87 -3.02 -4.10 -7.45
CA LEU A 87 -2.77 -3.22 -6.30
C LEU A 87 -2.68 -4.05 -5.01
N VAL A 88 -1.51 -4.06 -4.39
CA VAL A 88 -1.26 -4.72 -3.10
C VAL A 88 -1.11 -3.64 -2.05
N VAL A 89 -1.77 -3.82 -0.91
CA VAL A 89 -1.64 -2.90 0.23
C VAL A 89 -0.82 -3.57 1.32
N GLU A 90 0.31 -2.98 1.65
CA GLU A 90 1.09 -3.33 2.82
C GLU A 90 0.89 -2.23 3.86
N THR A 91 0.29 -2.55 5.00
CA THR A 91 -0.06 -1.50 5.98
C THR A 91 -0.01 -1.98 7.41
N GLY A 92 0.50 -1.12 8.29
CA GLY A 92 0.45 -1.31 9.73
C GLY A 92 -0.93 -1.07 10.35
N THR A 93 -1.91 -0.58 9.57
CA THR A 93 -3.22 -0.14 10.08
C THR A 93 -4.33 -1.20 9.97
N ALA A 94 -4.17 -2.21 9.10
CA ALA A 94 -5.17 -3.25 8.88
C ALA A 94 -5.11 -4.32 9.99
N ARG A 95 -6.22 -4.53 10.71
CA ARG A 95 -6.31 -5.47 11.84
C ARG A 95 -7.72 -6.00 12.12
N GLU A 96 -8.74 -5.22 11.78
CA GLU A 96 -10.15 -5.60 11.94
C GLU A 96 -10.76 -5.97 10.59
N VAL A 97 -11.77 -6.84 10.59
CA VAL A 97 -12.50 -7.29 9.39
C VAL A 97 -12.94 -6.10 8.53
N HIS A 98 -13.38 -5.02 9.17
CA HIS A 98 -13.77 -3.80 8.46
C HIS A 98 -12.62 -3.20 7.63
N HIS A 99 -11.39 -3.16 8.15
CA HIS A 99 -10.22 -2.62 7.43
C HIS A 99 -9.97 -3.42 6.15
N PHE A 100 -10.01 -4.74 6.21
CA PHE A 100 -9.86 -5.59 5.02
C PHE A 100 -11.00 -5.40 4.03
N ALA A 101 -12.24 -5.33 4.52
CA ALA A 101 -13.42 -5.14 3.68
C ALA A 101 -13.37 -3.81 2.91
N VAL A 102 -13.01 -2.71 3.57
CA VAL A 102 -12.90 -1.41 2.89
C VAL A 102 -11.72 -1.35 1.91
N LEU A 103 -10.56 -1.93 2.25
CA LEU A 103 -9.42 -1.99 1.33
C LEU A 103 -9.77 -2.80 0.07
N ALA A 104 -10.39 -3.97 0.22
CA ALA A 104 -10.85 -4.77 -0.90
C ALA A 104 -11.91 -4.03 -1.74
N GLY A 105 -12.88 -3.38 -1.09
CA GLY A 105 -13.93 -2.62 -1.75
C GLY A 105 -13.42 -1.40 -2.55
N TYR A 106 -12.31 -0.80 -2.12
CA TYR A 106 -11.64 0.31 -2.81
C TYR A 106 -10.49 -0.13 -3.72
N GLY A 107 -10.42 -1.44 -4.01
CA GLY A 107 -9.65 -1.96 -5.14
C GLY A 107 -8.28 -2.55 -4.81
N ALA A 108 -8.00 -2.88 -3.54
CA ALA A 108 -6.89 -3.76 -3.19
C ALA A 108 -7.19 -5.19 -3.64
N GLU A 109 -6.21 -5.83 -4.27
CA GLU A 109 -6.27 -7.23 -4.67
C GLU A 109 -5.65 -8.15 -3.61
N ALA A 110 -4.74 -7.62 -2.80
CA ALA A 110 -4.17 -8.28 -1.64
C ALA A 110 -3.88 -7.26 -0.54
N VAL A 111 -3.92 -7.72 0.71
CA VAL A 111 -3.59 -6.94 1.89
C VAL A 111 -2.56 -7.70 2.72
N HIS A 112 -1.41 -7.09 2.97
CA HIS A 112 -0.36 -7.55 3.88
C HIS A 112 -0.39 -6.68 5.15
N PRO A 113 -1.03 -7.15 6.24
CA PRO A 113 -1.16 -6.39 7.48
C PRO A 113 0.08 -6.55 8.36
N TYR A 114 1.25 -6.09 7.89
CA TYR A 114 2.55 -6.46 8.48
C TYR A 114 2.61 -6.24 9.99
N LEU A 115 2.18 -5.07 10.48
CA LEU A 115 2.29 -4.74 11.90
C LEU A 115 1.37 -5.60 12.77
N ALA A 116 0.21 -6.00 12.25
CA ALA A 116 -0.68 -6.90 12.97
C ALA A 116 -0.04 -8.30 13.09
N LEU A 117 0.61 -8.79 12.02
CA LEU A 117 1.33 -10.07 12.05
C LEU A 117 2.54 -10.02 12.99
N GLU A 118 3.37 -8.98 12.88
CA GLU A 118 4.51 -8.75 13.78
C GLU A 118 4.06 -8.64 15.25
N THR A 119 2.92 -8.00 15.51
CA THR A 119 2.35 -7.93 16.86
C THR A 119 1.95 -9.31 17.37
N LEU A 120 1.33 -10.15 16.54
CA LEU A 120 0.98 -11.52 16.92
C LEU A 120 2.21 -12.37 17.19
N GLU A 121 3.27 -12.22 16.39
CA GLU A 121 4.56 -12.88 16.63
C GLU A 121 5.19 -12.42 17.95
N ALA A 122 5.17 -11.11 18.24
CA ALA A 122 5.71 -10.57 19.49
C ALA A 122 4.92 -11.02 20.73
N MET A 123 3.62 -11.30 20.58
CA MET A 123 2.74 -11.76 21.65
C MET A 123 2.67 -13.29 21.76
N GLN A 124 3.44 -14.04 20.96
CA GLN A 124 3.33 -15.49 20.85
C GLN A 124 3.38 -16.21 22.21
N ASP A 125 4.28 -15.77 23.10
CA ASP A 125 4.47 -16.39 24.43
C ASP A 125 3.32 -16.11 25.41
N GLU A 126 2.52 -15.08 25.14
CA GLU A 126 1.37 -14.68 25.97
C GLU A 126 0.05 -15.27 25.48
N LEU A 127 0.03 -15.83 24.26
CA LEU A 127 -1.17 -16.39 23.65
C LEU A 127 -1.49 -17.79 24.21
N PRO A 128 -2.77 -18.11 24.45
CA PRO A 128 -3.16 -19.45 24.87
C PRO A 128 -2.81 -20.48 23.78
N ALA A 129 -2.36 -21.66 24.18
CA ALA A 129 -1.97 -22.74 23.25
C ALA A 129 -3.12 -23.28 22.36
N LYS A 130 -4.35 -22.84 22.61
CA LYS A 130 -5.53 -23.03 21.74
C LYS A 130 -6.25 -21.70 21.59
N LEU A 131 -6.43 -21.29 20.33
CA LEU A 131 -7.43 -20.31 19.91
C LEU A 131 -8.77 -21.02 19.65
#